data_AF-A0A6M3Y054-F1
#
_entry.id   AF-A0A6M3Y054-F1
#
_cell.length_a   1.000
_cell.length_b   1.000
_cell.length_c   1.000
_cell.angle_alpha   90.00
_cell.angle_beta   90.00
_cell.angle_gamma   90.00
#
_symmetry.space_group_name_H-M   'P 1'
#
loop_
_entity.id
_entity.type
_entity.pdbx_description
1 polymer ?
#
loop_
_entity_poly.entity_id
_entity_poly.type
_entity_poly.pdbx_seq_one_letter_code
_entity_poly.pdbx_strand_id
1 'polypeptide(L)' 'MASRPELIQCCDELDIDHKGKSIDEMKQLIREFADKNFKRRSKISGSKMSLTLRKFLSKEYDFKFYNKNKEEVNYKGNKI' A
#
# COMPACT_ATOMS: atom_id res chain seq x y z
N MET A 1 0.43 -12.83 5.27
CA MET A 1 -0.66 -12.01 5.83
C MET A 1 -0.06 -10.79 6.51
N ALA A 2 -0.65 -9.61 6.35
CA ALA A 2 -0.24 -8.40 7.09
C ALA A 2 -0.77 -8.46 8.52
N SER A 3 0.05 -8.08 9.49
CA SER A 3 -0.31 -8.05 10.91
C SER A 3 -1.20 -6.86 11.26
N ARG A 4 -1.97 -6.93 12.34
CA ARG A 4 -2.77 -5.79 12.86
C ARG A 4 -1.98 -4.46 12.96
N PRO A 5 -0.75 -4.42 13.53
CA PRO A 5 0.05 -3.20 13.54
C PRO A 5 0.45 -2.71 12.14
N GLU A 6 0.69 -3.60 11.18
CA GLU A 6 0.99 -3.19 9.78
C GLU A 6 -0.24 -2.51 9.14
N LEU A 7 -1.44 -3.01 9.41
CA LEU A 7 -2.69 -2.42 8.93
C LEU A 7 -2.98 -1.07 9.56
N ILE A 8 -2.78 -0.94 10.88
CA ILE A 8 -2.94 0.35 11.59
C ILE A 8 -2.02 1.40 10.99
N GLN A 9 -0.73 1.06 10.80
CA GLN A 9 0.22 1.98 10.17
C GLN A 9 -0.19 2.38 8.74
N CYS A 10 -0.72 1.45 7.96
CA CYS A 10 -1.26 1.77 6.63
C CYS A 10 -2.47 2.70 6.73
N CYS A 11 -3.38 2.47 7.68
CA CYS A 11 -4.53 3.35 7.90
C CYS A 11 -4.10 4.76 8.34
N ASP A 12 -3.18 4.88 9.29
CA ASP A 12 -2.65 6.18 9.75
C ASP A 12 -1.98 6.96 8.60
N GLU A 13 -1.19 6.28 7.75
CA GLU A 13 -0.55 6.92 6.59
C GLU A 13 -1.55 7.39 5.52
N LEU A 14 -2.66 6.66 5.38
CA LEU A 14 -3.72 6.96 4.43
C LEU A 14 -4.81 7.87 5.02
N ASP A 15 -4.65 8.34 6.26
CA ASP A 15 -5.64 9.13 7.00
C ASP A 15 -7.02 8.42 7.08
N ILE A 16 -7.00 7.10 7.29
CA ILE A 16 -8.18 6.24 7.42
C ILE A 16 -8.44 5.96 8.90
N ASP A 17 -9.68 6.21 9.35
CA ASP A 17 -10.10 5.86 10.70
C ASP A 17 -10.14 4.33 10.89
N HIS A 18 -9.31 3.85 11.82
CA HIS A 18 -9.15 2.42 12.14
C HIS A 18 -9.61 2.06 13.56
N LYS A 19 -10.04 3.03 14.36
CA LYS A 19 -10.45 2.80 15.75
C LYS A 19 -11.70 1.92 15.83
N GLY A 20 -11.63 0.88 16.65
CA GLY A 20 -12.73 -0.09 16.81
C GLY A 20 -12.91 -1.05 15.64
N LYS A 21 -12.10 -0.93 14.57
CA LYS A 21 -12.24 -1.79 13.39
C LYS A 21 -11.50 -3.11 13.52
N SER A 22 -12.08 -4.11 12.87
CA SER A 22 -11.48 -5.44 12.74
C SER A 22 -10.37 -5.46 11.71
N ILE A 23 -9.51 -6.49 11.75
CA ILE A 23 -8.44 -6.69 10.76
C ILE A 23 -9.00 -6.69 9.34
N ASP A 24 -10.12 -7.39 9.12
CA ASP A 24 -10.75 -7.46 7.80
C ASP A 24 -11.32 -6.11 7.34
N GLU A 25 -11.96 -5.37 8.24
CA GLU A 25 -12.43 -4.01 7.91
C GLU A 25 -11.28 -3.07 7.57
N MET A 26 -10.18 -3.10 8.33
CA MET A 26 -9.00 -2.29 8.02
C MET A 26 -8.44 -2.63 6.64
N LYS A 27 -8.33 -3.93 6.31
CA LYS A 27 -7.91 -4.34 4.95
C LYS A 27 -8.85 -3.80 3.89
N GLN A 28 -10.16 -3.91 4.11
CA GLN A 28 -11.16 -3.46 3.15
C GLN A 28 -11.10 -1.95 2.94
N LEU A 29 -10.93 -1.15 3.99
CA LEU A 29 -10.78 0.30 3.87
C LEU A 29 -9.51 0.70 3.14
N ILE A 30 -8.38 0.08 3.46
CA ILE A 30 -7.12 0.31 2.75
C ILE A 30 -7.29 -0.06 1.26
N ARG A 31 -7.99 -1.15 0.97
CA ARG A 31 -8.31 -1.59 -0.40
C ARG A 31 -9.19 -0.58 -1.13
N GLU A 32 -10.28 -0.13 -0.52
CA GLU A 32 -11.18 0.86 -1.13
C GLU A 32 -10.48 2.21 -1.36
N PHE A 33 -9.69 2.66 -0.41
CA PHE A 33 -8.88 3.85 -0.56
C PHE A 33 -7.87 3.67 -1.70
N ALA A 34 -7.22 2.51 -1.76
CA ALA A 34 -6.26 2.18 -2.79
C ALA A 34 -6.91 2.12 -4.17
N ASP A 35 -8.06 1.45 -4.34
CA ASP A 35 -8.77 1.39 -5.63
C ASP A 35 -9.27 2.79 -6.09
N LYS A 36 -9.65 3.67 -5.15
CA LYS A 36 -10.07 5.06 -5.45
C LYS A 36 -8.89 5.97 -5.83
N ASN A 37 -7.79 5.90 -5.10
CA ASN A 37 -6.65 6.83 -5.24
C ASN A 37 -5.55 6.29 -6.17
N PHE A 38 -5.38 4.98 -6.20
CA PHE A 38 -4.44 4.28 -7.04
C PHE A 38 -5.21 3.45 -8.06
N LYS A 39 -5.32 3.94 -9.30
CA LYS A 39 -5.81 3.07 -10.38
C LYS A 39 -4.94 1.81 -10.38
N ARG A 40 -5.55 0.61 -10.53
CA ARG A 40 -4.87 -0.72 -10.52
C ARG A 40 -3.66 -0.88 -11.49
N ARG A 41 -3.31 0.16 -12.25
CA ARG A 41 -2.15 0.25 -13.16
C ARG A 41 -1.44 1.61 -13.12
N SER A 42 -1.72 2.45 -12.12
CA SER A 42 -1.06 3.74 -11.97
C SER A 42 0.37 3.51 -11.49
N LYS A 43 1.32 4.13 -12.19
CA LYS A 43 2.72 4.21 -11.79
C LYS A 43 2.80 5.06 -10.52
N ILE A 44 2.60 4.46 -9.36
CA ILE A 44 2.79 5.16 -8.10
C ILE A 44 4.29 5.30 -7.91
N SER A 45 4.75 6.55 -7.78
CA SER A 45 6.13 6.77 -7.35
C SER A 45 6.25 6.24 -5.93
N GLY A 46 7.01 5.16 -5.76
CA GLY A 46 7.20 4.53 -4.45
C GLY A 46 7.60 5.54 -3.39
N SER A 47 8.40 6.55 -3.78
CA SER A 47 8.92 7.61 -2.89
C SER A 47 7.89 8.34 -2.00
N LYS A 48 6.59 8.31 -2.31
CA LYS A 48 5.53 8.94 -1.50
C LYS A 48 4.86 8.03 -0.47
N MET A 49 5.25 6.76 -0.38
CA MET A 49 4.64 5.77 0.53
C MET A 49 5.67 5.12 1.45
N SER A 50 5.26 4.74 2.66
CA SER A 50 6.11 3.93 3.55
C SER A 50 6.32 2.52 3.04
N LEU A 51 7.35 1.88 3.57
CA LEU A 51 7.69 0.49 3.30
C LEU A 51 6.52 -0.46 3.61
N THR A 52 5.76 -0.17 4.69
CA THR A 52 4.64 -0.99 5.16
C THR A 52 3.49 -0.94 4.16
N LEU A 53 3.11 0.26 3.72
CA LEU A 53 2.05 0.43 2.72
C LEU A 53 2.45 -0.18 1.37
N ARG A 54 3.69 0.00 0.92
CA ARG A 54 4.18 -0.64 -0.31
C ARG A 54 4.16 -2.16 -0.22
N LYS A 55 4.55 -2.72 0.93
CA LYS A 55 4.53 -4.16 1.17
C LYS A 55 3.11 -4.70 1.20
N PHE A 56 2.16 -3.98 1.80
CA PHE A 56 0.76 -4.34 1.81
C PHE A 56 0.19 -4.34 0.38
N LEU A 57 0.37 -3.23 -0.34
CA LEU A 57 -0.09 -3.08 -1.72
C LEU A 57 0.55 -4.13 -2.63
N SER A 58 1.85 -4.38 -2.55
CA SER A 58 2.53 -5.42 -3.36
C SER A 58 2.04 -6.84 -3.12
N LYS A 59 1.54 -7.14 -1.92
CA LYS A 59 1.08 -8.49 -1.55
C LYS A 59 -0.40 -8.71 -1.85
N GLU A 60 -1.21 -7.68 -1.63
CA GLU A 60 -2.66 -7.76 -1.77
C GLU A 60 -3.14 -7.31 -3.17
N TYR A 61 -2.30 -6.56 -3.88
CA TYR A 61 -2.51 -6.11 -5.24
C TYR A 61 -1.27 -6.40 -6.10
N ASP A 62 -1.47 -6.62 -7.40
CA ASP A 62 -0.36 -6.74 -8.38
C ASP A 62 0.19 -5.33 -8.73
N PHE A 63 0.53 -4.55 -7.69
CA PHE A 63 1.04 -3.20 -7.86
C PHE A 63 2.53 -3.22 -8.21
N LYS A 64 2.85 -2.64 -9.38
CA LYS A 64 4.23 -2.43 -9.83
C LYS A 64 4.72 -1.07 -9.37
N PHE A 65 5.80 -1.04 -8.60
CA PHE A 65 6.47 0.20 -8.21
C PHE A 65 7.52 0.55 -9.25
N TYR A 66 7.72 1.85 -9.47
CA TYR A 66 8.75 2.34 -10.37
C TYR A 66 9.65 3.36 -9.67
N ASN A 67 10.95 3.30 -9.95
CA ASN A 67 11.89 4.33 -9.50
C ASN A 67 11.79 5.58 -10.40
N LYS A 68 12.56 6.63 -10.06
CA LYS A 68 12.62 7.87 -10.87
C LYS A 68 13.07 7.63 -12.32
N ASN A 69 13.78 6.53 -12.57
CA ASN A 69 14.28 6.11 -13.89
C ASN A 69 13.24 5.27 -14.68
N LYS A 70 12.00 5.14 -14.19
CA LYS A 70 10.93 4.30 -14.77
C LYS A 70 11.27 2.79 -14.77
N GLU A 71 12.22 2.35 -13.98
CA GLU A 71 12.53 0.93 -13.80
C GLU A 71 11.61 0.31 -12.76
N GLU A 72 11.13 -0.91 -13.02
CA GLU A 72 10.31 -1.66 -12.06
C GLU A 72 11.15 -2.03 -10.84
N VAL A 73 10.66 -1.66 -9.67
CA VAL A 73 11.29 -1.95 -8.39
C VAL A 73 10.30 -2.67 -7.48
N ASN A 74 10.80 -3.49 -6.57
CA ASN A 74 9.98 -4.12 -5.55
C ASN A 74 9.54 -3.11 -4.49
N TYR A 75 8.70 -3.56 -3.55
CA TYR A 75 8.25 -2.74 -2.42
C TYR A 75 9.38 -2.18 -1.53
N LYS A 76 10.59 -2.78 -1.58
CA LYS A 76 11.79 -2.28 -0.89
C LYS A 76 12.58 -1.25 -1.71
N GLY A 77 12.21 -1.01 -2.97
CA GLY A 77 12.94 -0.13 -3.89
C GLY A 77 14.11 -0.80 -4.59
N ASN A 78 14.29 -2.13 -4.48
CA ASN A 78 15.29 -2.85 -5.24
C ASN A 78 14.75 -3.16 -6.64
N LYS A 79 15.60 -3.04 -7.66
CA LYS A 79 15.30 -3.42 -9.03
C LYS A 79 14.89 -4.90 -9.11
N ILE A 80 13.81 -5.18 -9.82
CA ILE A 80 13.33 -6.54 -10.13
C ILE A 80 13.90 -6.96 -11.48
#